data_AF-W4MCG8-F1
#
_entry.id   AF-W4MCG8-F1
#
_cell.length_a   1.000
_cell.length_b   1.000
_cell.length_c   1.000
_cell.angle_alpha   90.00
_cell.angle_beta   90.00
_cell.angle_gamma   90.00
#
_symmetry.space_group_name_H-M   'P 1'
#
loop_
_entity.id
_entity.type
_entity.pdbx_description
1 polymer ?
#
loop_
_entity_poly.entity_id
_entity_poly.type
_entity_poly.pdbx_seq_one_letter_code
_entity_poly.pdbx_strand_id
1 'polypeptide(L)'
;MPEGQLDTRHVQAQANATAPNEAMLDHLHSVKLIAVATQIRDTLTHYGPLTIAGLLKHHPLTAGLEELVAYLRVAQAVGATQLEVKESVVVRDRQGEVLLASIPGYLLQATQFPRQLEELAL
;
A
#
# COMPACT_ATOMS: atom_id res chain seq x y z
N MET A 1 -15.07 60.30 -23.92
CA MET A 1 -14.75 59.41 -25.07
C MET A 1 -13.51 58.61 -24.69
N PRO A 2 -13.44 57.33 -25.05
CA PRO A 2 -13.88 56.23 -24.17
C PRO A 2 -12.67 55.31 -23.81
N GLU A 3 -12.74 54.08 -23.28
CA GLU A 3 -13.75 53.01 -23.12
C GLU A 3 -13.61 52.40 -21.69
N GLY A 4 -14.29 51.34 -21.22
CA GLY A 4 -15.29 50.41 -21.76
C GLY A 4 -15.67 49.42 -20.65
N GLN A 5 -16.94 49.03 -20.53
CA GLN A 5 -17.37 48.07 -19.51
C GLN A 5 -16.90 46.66 -19.85
N LEU A 6 -16.37 45.93 -18.86
CA LEU A 6 -16.34 44.46 -18.90
C LEU A 6 -17.13 43.91 -17.72
N ASP A 7 -18.40 43.66 -18.03
CA ASP A 7 -19.40 43.01 -17.21
C ASP A 7 -18.96 41.55 -16.97
N THR A 8 -18.55 41.19 -15.74
CA THR A 8 -18.02 39.84 -15.43
C THR A 8 -19.12 38.77 -15.25
N ARG A 9 -20.31 39.01 -15.82
CA ARG A 9 -21.41 38.05 -15.91
C ARG A 9 -21.07 36.94 -16.89
N HIS A 10 -20.66 35.78 -16.33
CA HIS A 10 -20.32 34.48 -16.95
C HIS A 10 -18.85 34.07 -16.90
N VAL A 11 -18.26 34.09 -15.70
CA VAL A 11 -17.34 33.02 -15.31
C VAL A 11 -17.93 32.28 -14.12
N GLN A 12 -18.77 31.28 -14.40
CA GLN A 12 -18.98 30.19 -13.45
C GLN A 12 -17.65 29.43 -13.37
N ALA A 13 -16.81 29.81 -12.42
CA ALA A 13 -15.71 28.97 -12.01
C ALA A 13 -16.30 27.70 -11.39
N GLN A 14 -16.40 26.63 -12.19
CA GLN A 14 -16.42 25.27 -11.65
C GLN A 14 -15.05 25.02 -11.02
N ALA A 15 -14.89 25.57 -9.81
CA ALA A 15 -13.89 25.14 -8.86
C ALA A 15 -14.28 23.72 -8.42
N ASN A 16 -13.93 22.74 -9.25
CA ASN A 16 -14.04 21.33 -8.91
C ASN A 16 -13.38 21.12 -7.55
N ALA A 17 -14.14 20.61 -6.58
CA ALA A 17 -13.81 20.74 -5.17
C ALA A 17 -12.42 20.16 -4.85
N THR A 18 -11.48 21.05 -4.52
CA THR A 18 -10.10 20.70 -4.13
C THR A 18 -10.04 20.21 -2.69
N ALA A 19 -10.74 19.11 -2.42
CA ALA A 19 -10.62 18.32 -1.21
C ALA A 19 -10.95 16.86 -1.58
N PRO A 20 -9.96 15.95 -1.71
CA PRO A 20 -10.25 14.54 -1.85
C PRO A 20 -11.00 14.08 -0.59
N ASN A 21 -12.26 13.69 -0.79
CA ASN A 21 -13.11 13.06 0.23
C ASN A 21 -12.32 11.95 0.94
N GLU A 22 -12.28 11.95 2.28
CA GLU A 22 -11.57 10.95 3.08
C GLU A 22 -11.97 9.53 2.68
N ALA A 23 -13.27 9.29 2.42
CA ALA A 23 -13.76 8.00 1.95
C ALA A 23 -13.20 7.57 0.58
N MET A 24 -12.77 8.50 -0.29
CA MET A 24 -12.08 8.17 -1.54
C MET A 24 -10.60 7.84 -1.32
N LEU A 25 -9.94 8.51 -0.36
CA LEU A 25 -8.56 8.20 0.03
C LEU A 25 -8.48 6.83 0.70
N ASP A 26 -9.41 6.53 1.60
CA ASP A 26 -9.51 5.23 2.25
C ASP A 26 -9.77 4.11 1.22
N HIS A 27 -10.66 4.32 0.26
CA HIS A 27 -10.87 3.36 -0.83
C HIS A 27 -9.58 3.08 -1.64
N LEU A 28 -8.81 4.13 -1.95
CA LEU A 28 -7.52 4.00 -2.67
C LEU A 28 -6.47 3.28 -1.81
N HIS A 29 -6.48 3.48 -0.49
CA HIS A 29 -5.60 2.74 0.43
C HIS A 29 -5.99 1.25 0.53
N SER A 30 -7.29 0.94 0.69
CA SER A 30 -7.77 -0.45 0.74
C SER A 30 -7.47 -1.20 -0.56
N VAL A 31 -7.70 -0.59 -1.73
CA VAL A 31 -7.39 -1.22 -3.04
C VAL A 31 -5.90 -1.55 -3.18
N LYS A 32 -4.99 -0.68 -2.71
CA LYS A 32 -3.55 -0.99 -2.68
C LYS A 32 -3.24 -2.19 -1.77
N LEU A 33 -3.84 -2.26 -0.58
CA LEU A 33 -3.60 -3.37 0.36
C LEU A 33 -4.15 -4.70 -0.18
N ILE A 34 -5.30 -4.72 -0.86
CA ILE A 34 -5.84 -5.92 -1.52
C ILE A 34 -4.90 -6.41 -2.64
N ALA A 35 -4.32 -5.50 -3.44
CA ALA A 35 -3.34 -5.87 -4.46
C ALA A 35 -2.09 -6.53 -3.85
N VAL A 36 -1.55 -5.94 -2.77
CA VAL A 36 -0.42 -6.50 -2.01
C VAL A 36 -0.79 -7.86 -1.39
N ALA A 37 -1.97 -8.00 -0.79
CA ALA A 37 -2.44 -9.27 -0.22
C ALA A 37 -2.59 -10.37 -1.29
N THR A 38 -3.07 -10.02 -2.49
CA THR A 38 -3.18 -10.93 -3.65
C THR A 38 -1.79 -11.43 -4.05
N GLN A 39 -0.86 -10.50 -4.29
CA GLN A 39 0.52 -10.78 -4.68
C GLN A 39 1.24 -11.67 -3.65
N ILE A 40 1.05 -11.40 -2.36
CA ILE A 40 1.61 -12.21 -1.27
C ILE A 40 1.01 -13.63 -1.30
N ARG A 41 -0.32 -13.77 -1.31
CA ARG A 41 -0.99 -15.08 -1.29
C ARG A 41 -0.57 -15.95 -2.47
N ASP A 42 -0.54 -15.39 -3.67
CA ASP A 42 -0.20 -16.11 -4.89
C ASP A 42 1.28 -16.56 -4.87
N THR A 43 2.17 -15.73 -4.32
CA THR A 43 3.59 -16.08 -4.09
C THR A 43 3.73 -17.21 -3.07
N LEU A 44 3.02 -17.14 -1.94
CA LEU A 44 3.02 -18.19 -0.91
C LEU A 44 2.41 -19.50 -1.41
N THR A 45 1.46 -19.43 -2.35
CA THR A 45 0.88 -20.61 -3.00
C THR A 45 1.88 -21.31 -3.92
N HIS A 46 2.77 -20.55 -4.57
CA HIS A 46 3.78 -21.10 -5.48
C HIS A 46 5.07 -21.55 -4.77
N TYR A 47 5.56 -20.77 -3.81
CA TYR A 47 6.87 -20.99 -3.16
C TYR A 47 6.77 -21.57 -1.73
N GLY A 48 5.56 -21.71 -1.19
CA GLY A 48 5.34 -22.15 0.19
C GLY A 48 5.48 -21.01 1.22
N PRO A 49 5.57 -21.33 2.52
CA PRO A 49 5.68 -20.33 3.58
C PRO A 49 6.95 -19.48 3.46
N LEU A 50 6.80 -18.16 3.57
CA LEU A 50 7.89 -17.19 3.44
C LEU A 50 7.77 -16.10 4.49
N THR A 51 8.91 -15.49 4.84
CA THR A 51 8.93 -14.27 5.65
C THR A 51 8.73 -13.01 4.80
N ILE A 52 8.60 -11.83 5.41
CA ILE A 52 8.49 -10.57 4.64
C ILE A 52 9.77 -10.35 3.82
N ALA A 53 10.98 -10.51 4.38
CA ALA A 53 12.20 -10.39 3.58
C ALA A 53 12.36 -11.54 2.57
N GLY A 54 11.70 -12.69 2.78
CA GLY A 54 11.55 -13.75 1.77
C GLY A 54 10.71 -13.30 0.58
N LEU A 55 9.50 -12.77 0.83
CA LEU A 55 8.58 -12.25 -0.19
C LEU A 55 9.23 -11.12 -1.01
N LEU A 56 9.97 -10.22 -0.36
CA LEU A 56 10.65 -9.10 -1.03
C LEU A 56 11.82 -9.51 -1.94
N LYS A 57 12.26 -10.79 -1.93
CA LYS A 57 13.19 -11.32 -2.94
C LYS A 57 12.48 -11.64 -4.26
N HIS A 58 11.19 -11.94 -4.22
CA HIS A 58 10.34 -12.15 -5.40
C HIS A 58 9.73 -10.83 -5.88
N HIS A 59 9.37 -9.96 -4.94
CA HIS A 59 8.72 -8.67 -5.19
C HIS A 59 9.46 -7.54 -4.47
N PRO A 60 10.59 -7.04 -5.03
CA PRO A 60 11.32 -5.94 -4.44
C PRO A 60 10.47 -4.66 -4.35
N LEU A 61 10.59 -3.92 -3.24
CA LEU A 61 9.85 -2.68 -3.02
C LEU A 61 10.16 -1.64 -4.11
N THR A 62 9.11 -1.02 -4.65
CA THR A 62 9.19 0.01 -5.71
C THR A 62 8.49 1.32 -5.34
N ALA A 63 7.52 1.29 -4.43
CA ALA A 63 6.83 2.48 -3.92
C ALA A 63 7.38 2.99 -2.58
N GLY A 64 8.42 2.34 -2.04
CA GLY A 64 9.13 2.74 -0.84
C GLY A 64 8.46 2.29 0.46
N LEU A 65 8.51 3.13 1.49
CA LEU A 65 8.10 2.74 2.85
C LEU A 65 6.59 2.43 2.96
N GLU A 66 5.74 3.07 2.16
CA GLU A 66 4.29 2.85 2.14
C GLU A 66 3.95 1.39 1.78
N GLU A 67 4.70 0.81 0.84
CA GLU A 67 4.55 -0.59 0.41
C GLU A 67 5.02 -1.56 1.50
N LEU A 68 6.16 -1.28 2.16
CA LEU A 68 6.61 -2.08 3.30
C LEU A 68 5.58 -2.09 4.44
N VAL A 69 4.93 -0.96 4.71
CA VAL A 69 3.84 -0.86 5.69
C VAL A 69 2.63 -1.68 5.25
N ALA A 70 2.30 -1.74 3.96
CA ALA A 70 1.23 -2.61 3.45
C ALA A 70 1.55 -4.09 3.67
N TYR A 71 2.77 -4.55 3.41
CA TYR A 71 3.21 -5.93 3.73
C TYR A 71 3.04 -6.26 5.23
N LEU A 72 3.43 -5.33 6.11
CA LEU A 72 3.29 -5.50 7.56
C LEU A 72 1.81 -5.52 8.01
N ARG A 73 0.95 -4.67 7.44
CA ARG A 73 -0.50 -4.67 7.72
C ARG A 73 -1.17 -5.96 7.27
N VAL A 74 -0.85 -6.46 6.07
CA VAL A 74 -1.36 -7.75 5.59
C VAL A 74 -0.91 -8.89 6.51
N ALA A 75 0.37 -8.92 6.91
CA ALA A 75 0.87 -9.92 7.86
C ALA A 75 0.11 -9.91 9.19
N GLN A 76 -0.21 -8.72 9.73
CA GLN A 76 -1.03 -8.59 10.94
C GLN A 76 -2.49 -9.03 10.72
N ALA A 77 -3.12 -8.61 9.63
CA ALA A 77 -4.51 -8.93 9.30
C ALA A 77 -4.76 -10.43 9.10
N VAL A 78 -3.78 -11.18 8.55
CA VAL A 78 -3.88 -12.64 8.37
C VAL A 78 -3.42 -13.45 9.60
N GLY A 79 -3.03 -12.80 10.70
CA GLY A 79 -2.50 -13.48 11.88
C GLY A 79 -1.20 -14.24 11.60
N ALA A 80 -0.28 -13.63 10.82
CA ALA A 80 1.03 -14.19 10.53
C ALA A 80 1.82 -14.50 11.81
N THR A 81 2.60 -15.58 11.80
CA THR A 81 3.35 -15.98 12.99
C THR A 81 4.54 -15.05 13.17
N GLN A 82 4.50 -14.22 14.20
CA GLN A 82 5.65 -13.38 14.56
C GLN A 82 6.79 -14.25 15.09
N LEU A 83 8.00 -14.00 14.58
CA LEU A 83 9.23 -14.67 14.97
C LEU A 83 9.96 -13.84 16.04
N GLU A 84 10.80 -14.49 16.84
CA GLU A 84 11.65 -13.80 17.83
C GLU A 84 12.81 -13.01 17.20
N VAL A 85 13.03 -13.18 15.90
CA VAL A 85 14.05 -12.47 15.12
C VAL A 85 13.49 -11.22 14.44
N LYS A 86 14.37 -10.23 14.22
CA LYS A 86 14.09 -9.11 13.30
C LYS A 86 14.63 -9.42 11.91
N GLU A 87 13.93 -8.93 10.90
CA GLU A 87 14.41 -8.93 9.52
C GLU A 87 14.95 -7.54 9.15
N SER A 88 15.96 -7.50 8.28
CA SER A 88 16.48 -6.27 7.69
C SER A 88 16.11 -6.23 6.22
N VAL A 89 15.40 -5.19 5.79
CA VAL A 89 14.91 -5.03 4.42
C VAL A 89 15.40 -3.72 3.83
N VAL A 90 15.77 -3.74 2.55
CA VAL A 90 16.21 -2.56 1.80
C VAL A 90 14.99 -1.92 1.15
N VAL A 91 14.75 -0.66 1.50
CA VAL A 91 13.67 0.17 0.94
C VAL A 91 14.33 1.23 0.06
N ARG A 92 13.96 1.31 -1.21
CA ARG A 92 14.28 2.47 -2.05
C ARG A 92 13.07 3.39 -2.11
N ASP A 93 13.26 4.67 -1.81
CA ASP A 93 12.18 5.65 -1.90
C ASP A 93 12.03 6.21 -3.33
N ARG A 94 11.04 7.10 -3.53
CA ARG A 94 10.77 7.74 -4.82
C ARG A 94 11.82 8.78 -5.26
N GLN A 95 12.69 9.21 -4.36
CA GLN A 95 13.79 10.15 -4.63
C GLN A 95 15.08 9.40 -5.01
N GLY A 96 15.11 8.08 -4.79
CA GLY A 96 16.23 7.19 -5.08
C GLY A 96 17.05 6.82 -3.85
N GLU A 97 16.73 7.40 -2.69
CA GLU A 97 17.41 7.15 -1.42
C GLU A 97 17.18 5.71 -0.96
N VAL A 98 18.22 5.12 -0.34
CA VAL A 98 18.23 3.72 0.07
C VAL A 98 18.27 3.64 1.59
N LEU A 99 17.18 3.16 2.16
CA LEU A 99 16.96 3.01 3.59
C LEU A 99 17.05 1.52 3.98
N LEU A 100 17.79 1.22 5.05
CA LEU A 100 17.79 -0.11 5.66
C LEU A 100 16.79 -0.11 6.84
N ALA A 101 15.64 -0.74 6.65
CA ALA A 101 14.62 -0.85 7.69
C ALA A 101 14.77 -2.17 8.45
N SER A 102 14.68 -2.12 9.78
CA SER A 102 14.60 -3.31 10.63
C SER A 102 13.15 -3.52 11.11
N ILE A 103 12.57 -4.64 10.73
CA ILE A 103 11.16 -4.99 10.98
C ILE A 103 11.08 -6.25 11.88
N PRO A 104 9.96 -6.50 12.58
CA PRO A 104 9.72 -7.82 13.18
C PRO A 104 9.66 -8.88 12.09
N GLY A 105 10.25 -10.05 12.34
CA GLY A 105 10.07 -11.19 11.43
C GLY A 105 8.65 -11.71 11.53
N TYR A 106 7.98 -11.86 10.39
CA TYR A 106 6.67 -12.52 10.29
C TYR A 106 6.78 -13.66 9.30
N LEU A 107 6.35 -14.85 9.67
CA LEU A 107 6.19 -16.00 8.77
C LEU A 107 4.74 -16.08 8.28
N LEU A 108 4.56 -16.01 6.96
CA LEU A 108 3.27 -16.07 6.29
C LEU A 108 3.14 -17.40 5.54
N GLN A 109 1.90 -17.91 5.44
CA GLN A 109 1.52 -19.08 4.65
C GLN A 109 0.19 -18.82 3.94
N ALA A 110 0.02 -19.35 2.72
CA ALA A 110 -1.19 -19.09 1.91
C ALA A 110 -2.50 -19.49 2.60
N THR A 111 -2.46 -20.48 3.51
CA THR A 111 -3.59 -20.98 4.31
C THR A 111 -4.11 -19.99 5.36
N GLN A 112 -3.36 -18.93 5.69
CA GLN A 112 -3.82 -17.85 6.58
C GLN A 112 -4.73 -16.84 5.86
N PHE A 113 -4.72 -16.81 4.53
CA PHE A 113 -5.49 -15.85 3.76
C PHE A 113 -6.95 -16.34 3.60
N PRO A 114 -7.94 -15.44 3.72
CA PRO A 114 -9.32 -15.75 3.39
C PRO A 114 -9.48 -16.06 1.90
N ARG A 115 -10.60 -16.70 1.54
CA ARG A 115 -10.91 -17.02 0.14
C ARG A 115 -11.15 -15.75 -0.68
N GLN A 116 -11.91 -14.82 -0.10
CA GLN A 116 -12.14 -13.47 -0.61
C GLN A 116 -11.24 -12.52 0.19
N LEU A 117 -10.38 -11.75 -0.48
CA LEU A 117 -9.42 -10.88 0.21
C LEU A 117 -10.11 -9.63 0.78
N GLU A 118 -11.30 -9.33 0.29
CA GLU A 118 -12.25 -8.34 0.78
C GLU A 118 -12.73 -8.64 2.22
N GLU A 119 -12.56 -9.87 2.71
CA GLU A 119 -12.82 -10.27 4.10
C GLU A 119 -11.68 -9.89 5.06
N LEU A 120 -10.53 -9.40 4.56
CA LEU A 120 -9.44 -8.94 5.42
C LEU A 120 -9.83 -7.63 6.13
N ALA A 121 -9.71 -7.61 7.45
CA ALA A 121 -9.80 -6.39 8.25
C ALA A 121 -8.52 -5.56 8.10
N LEU A 122 -8.51 -4.62 7.14
CA LEU A 122 -7.36 -3.81 6.69
C LEU A 122 -7.49 -2.32 7.07
#